data_AF-A0A2G6CJ82-F1
#
_entry.id   AF-A0A2G6CJ82-F1
#
_cell.length_a   1.000
_cell.length_b   1.000
_cell.length_c   1.000
_cell.angle_alpha   90.00
_cell.angle_beta   90.00
_cell.angle_gamma   90.00
#
_symmetry.space_group_name_H-M   'P 1'
#
loop_
_entity.id
_entity.type
_entity.pdbx_description
1 polymer ?
#
loop_
_entity_poly.entity_id
_entity_poly.type
_entity_poly.pdbx_seq_one_letter_code
_entity_poly.pdbx_strand_id
1 'polypeptide(L)'
;MKKNIVIFESEGGSDKIFNGHRKDTMPILEAIKEKGWGCEVVYFRDEWADDIFDYAKDKFDGYISRINPGSLATGEKVYFETLRRLSDAGLVGMSHPDAMSNFGAKDALVKLAETDLVPDDTYAYYTVEEFTKTFPKSISYGERVLKQNRGSTGEGIWRVQIEESVDYKAGDSLPLDTKLKCTEAVDNHVEYNTLGDFMKFCEQYIVGENGMLVDMRFMPRIKEGEIRILLIGDKPVFV
;
A
#
# COMPACT_ATOMS: atom_id res chain seq x y z
N MET A 1 -5.23 33.66 7.41
CA MET A 1 -4.82 32.72 6.34
C MET A 1 -3.62 33.33 5.63
N LYS A 2 -2.49 32.64 5.70
CA LYS A 2 -1.16 33.06 5.21
C LYS A 2 -1.02 32.94 3.68
N LYS A 3 -1.92 32.19 3.04
CA LYS A 3 -1.93 31.78 1.63
C LYS A 3 -0.65 31.09 1.18
N ASN A 4 -0.10 30.22 2.04
CA ASN A 4 1.12 29.47 1.73
C ASN A 4 0.92 27.98 1.95
N ILE A 5 1.48 27.16 1.04
CA ILE A 5 1.51 25.70 1.12
C ILE A 5 2.95 25.21 1.21
N VAL A 6 3.24 24.26 2.10
CA VAL A 6 4.55 23.60 2.17
C VAL A 6 4.47 22.21 1.52
N ILE A 7 5.43 21.88 0.66
CA ILE A 7 5.60 20.53 0.13
C ILE A 7 6.74 19.87 0.90
N PHE A 8 6.45 18.75 1.56
CA PHE A 8 7.47 17.97 2.26
C PHE A 8 8.06 16.91 1.34
N GLU A 9 9.39 16.93 1.19
CA GLU A 9 10.19 15.97 0.43
C GLU A 9 11.24 15.31 1.33
N SER A 10 11.87 14.25 0.83
CA SER A 10 13.02 13.59 1.44
C SER A 10 14.17 13.58 0.45
N GLU A 11 15.41 13.65 0.92
CA GLU A 11 16.57 13.49 0.04
C GLU A 11 16.74 12.03 -0.42
N GLY A 12 17.21 11.85 -1.65
CA GLY A 12 17.43 10.53 -2.23
C GLY A 12 16.14 9.80 -2.61
N GLY A 13 16.29 8.52 -3.01
CA GLY A 13 15.21 7.71 -3.56
C GLY A 13 15.29 7.56 -5.09
N SER A 14 14.69 6.48 -5.60
CA SER A 14 14.65 6.18 -7.04
C SER A 14 13.62 7.02 -7.80
N ASP A 15 12.78 7.78 -7.10
CA ASP A 15 11.72 8.63 -7.63
C ASP A 15 12.15 10.09 -7.87
N LYS A 16 13.36 10.47 -7.47
CA LYS A 16 13.91 11.82 -7.66
C LYS A 16 14.66 11.92 -8.99
N ILE A 17 14.63 13.11 -9.58
CA ILE A 17 15.45 13.44 -10.76
C ILE A 17 16.71 14.22 -10.35
N PHE A 18 17.52 14.63 -11.33
CA PHE A 18 18.82 15.29 -11.10
C PHE A 18 18.78 16.58 -10.26
N ASN A 19 17.59 17.16 -10.03
CA ASN A 19 17.40 18.33 -9.16
C ASN A 19 17.01 17.98 -7.71
N GLY A 20 16.98 16.70 -7.34
CA GLY A 20 16.65 16.22 -5.99
C GLY A 20 15.16 16.13 -5.69
N HIS A 21 14.28 16.51 -6.62
CA HIS A 21 12.83 16.48 -6.43
C HIS A 21 12.17 15.35 -7.23
N ARG A 22 10.96 14.96 -6.82
CA ARG A 22 10.09 14.17 -7.70
C ARG A 22 9.75 14.98 -8.94
N LYS A 23 9.55 14.28 -10.07
CA LYS A 23 9.29 14.90 -11.39
C LYS A 23 8.14 15.93 -11.38
N ASP A 24 7.15 15.73 -10.53
CA ASP A 24 5.92 16.50 -10.39
C ASP A 24 5.93 17.51 -9.22
N THR A 25 6.91 17.47 -8.31
CA THR A 25 6.98 18.43 -7.19
C THR A 25 7.09 19.88 -7.65
N MET A 26 8.02 20.18 -8.57
CA MET A 26 8.18 21.54 -9.09
C MET A 26 6.97 22.00 -9.93
N PRO A 27 6.40 21.18 -10.84
CA PRO A 27 5.13 21.51 -11.49
C PRO A 27 3.98 21.83 -10.52
N ILE A 28 3.82 21.08 -9.42
CA ILE A 28 2.80 21.34 -8.40
C ILE A 28 3.06 22.70 -7.74
N LEU A 29 4.31 22.96 -7.35
CA LEU A 29 4.71 24.19 -6.69
C LEU A 29 4.43 25.43 -7.56
N GLU A 30 4.82 25.39 -8.82
CA GLU A 30 4.60 26.50 -9.75
C GLU A 30 3.10 26.70 -10.05
N ALA A 31 2.32 25.61 -10.19
CA ALA A 31 0.87 25.71 -10.35
C ALA A 31 0.18 26.37 -9.13
N ILE A 32 0.66 26.11 -7.91
CA ILE A 32 0.16 26.78 -6.69
C ILE A 32 0.49 28.27 -6.72
N LYS A 33 1.71 28.64 -7.13
CA LYS A 33 2.12 30.04 -7.30
C LYS A 33 1.31 30.78 -8.35
N GLU A 34 1.01 30.16 -9.48
CA GLU A 34 0.14 30.72 -10.52
C GLU A 34 -1.28 31.01 -10.01
N LYS A 35 -1.74 30.30 -8.99
CA LYS A 35 -3.02 30.58 -8.29
C LYS A 35 -2.91 31.68 -7.24
N GLY A 36 -1.75 32.32 -7.09
CA GLY A 36 -1.52 33.43 -6.17
C GLY A 36 -1.26 33.00 -4.72
N TRP A 37 -0.80 31.76 -4.51
CA TRP A 37 -0.39 31.24 -3.21
C TRP A 37 1.14 31.11 -3.14
N GLY A 38 1.74 31.33 -1.97
CA GLY A 38 3.14 30.97 -1.76
C GLY A 38 3.29 29.44 -1.69
N CYS A 39 4.42 28.94 -2.16
CA CYS A 39 4.71 27.51 -2.07
C CYS A 39 6.22 27.27 -1.97
N GLU A 40 6.62 26.46 -1.00
CA GLU A 40 8.01 26.10 -0.70
C GLU A 40 8.15 24.59 -0.58
N VAL A 41 9.31 24.05 -0.99
CA VAL A 41 9.70 22.67 -0.69
C VAL A 41 10.58 22.66 0.55
N VAL A 42 10.24 21.82 1.52
CA VAL A 42 11.03 21.59 2.74
C VAL A 42 11.42 20.12 2.80
N TYR A 43 12.72 19.85 2.90
CA TYR A 43 13.23 18.51 3.13
C TYR A 43 13.04 18.12 4.59
N PHE A 44 12.47 16.94 4.84
CA PHE A 44 12.22 16.43 6.17
C PHE A 44 13.35 15.50 6.63
N ARG A 45 13.86 15.78 7.84
CA ARG A 45 14.72 14.88 8.61
C ARG A 45 14.21 14.83 10.03
N ASP A 46 14.28 13.66 10.65
CA ASP A 46 13.82 13.46 12.03
C ASP A 46 14.47 14.45 13.01
N GLU A 47 15.76 14.71 12.85
CA GLU A 47 16.52 15.67 13.67
C GLU A 47 16.04 17.13 13.52
N TRP A 48 15.29 17.46 12.46
CA TRP A 48 14.71 18.79 12.22
C TRP A 48 13.21 18.83 12.49
N ALA A 49 12.63 17.77 13.07
CA ALA A 49 11.18 17.66 13.21
C ALA A 49 10.53 18.84 13.95
N ASP A 50 11.15 19.31 15.04
CA ASP A 50 10.65 20.46 15.81
C ASP A 50 10.83 21.79 15.08
N ASP A 51 11.99 22.01 14.45
CA ASP A 51 12.25 23.21 13.65
C ASP A 51 11.29 23.30 12.45
N ILE A 52 11.07 22.17 11.77
CA ILE A 52 10.12 22.06 10.65
C ILE A 52 8.70 22.30 11.15
N PHE A 53 8.33 21.75 12.31
CA PHE A 53 7.02 21.97 12.90
C PHE A 53 6.78 23.46 13.15
N ASP A 54 7.68 24.14 13.85
CA ASP A 54 7.51 25.56 14.16
C ASP A 54 7.54 26.43 12.90
N TYR A 55 8.48 26.16 11.98
CA TYR A 55 8.54 26.84 10.69
C TYR A 55 7.24 26.70 9.88
N ALA A 56 6.75 25.46 9.75
CA ALA A 56 5.56 25.16 8.97
C ALA A 56 4.30 25.77 9.62
N LYS A 57 4.16 25.59 10.94
CA LYS A 57 3.08 26.14 11.75
C LYS A 57 2.99 27.65 11.60
N ASP A 58 4.11 28.37 11.58
CA ASP A 58 4.09 29.84 11.58
C ASP A 58 3.88 30.44 10.18
N LYS A 59 4.30 29.74 9.12
CA LYS A 59 4.31 30.30 7.76
C LYS A 59 3.25 29.78 6.79
N PHE A 60 2.66 28.61 7.04
CA PHE A 60 1.80 27.93 6.08
C PHE A 60 0.38 27.71 6.63
N ASP A 61 -0.59 27.54 5.73
CA ASP A 61 -1.95 27.12 6.06
C ASP A 61 -2.24 25.66 5.69
N GLY A 62 -1.35 25.04 4.91
CA GLY A 62 -1.52 23.65 4.50
C GLY A 62 -0.23 23.02 4.02
N TYR A 63 -0.25 21.70 3.87
CA TYR A 63 0.90 20.92 3.44
C TYR A 63 0.55 19.84 2.43
N ILE A 64 1.54 19.47 1.62
CA ILE A 64 1.50 18.32 0.70
C ILE A 64 2.65 17.39 1.10
N SER A 65 2.32 16.17 1.52
CA SER A 65 3.32 15.13 1.75
C SER A 65 3.71 14.47 0.42
N ARG A 66 5.01 14.46 0.10
CA ARG A 66 5.57 13.82 -1.10
C ARG A 66 6.66 12.80 -0.78
N ILE A 67 6.75 12.38 0.48
CA ILE A 67 7.69 11.37 0.98
C ILE A 67 7.07 9.98 0.82
N ASN A 68 7.76 9.06 0.13
CA ASN A 68 7.26 7.68 0.01
C ASN A 68 7.57 6.90 1.30
N PRO A 69 6.73 5.91 1.66
CA PRO A 69 7.12 4.91 2.65
C PRO A 69 8.47 4.26 2.31
N GLY A 70 9.30 4.03 3.31
CA GLY A 70 10.66 3.51 3.23
C GLY A 70 11.73 4.55 2.86
N SER A 71 11.37 5.82 2.63
CA SER A 71 12.33 6.85 2.19
C SER A 71 13.13 7.48 3.33
N LEU A 72 12.62 7.41 4.56
CA LEU A 72 13.30 7.96 5.75
C LEU A 72 14.09 6.84 6.45
N ALA A 73 15.35 7.12 6.78
CA ALA A 73 16.28 6.11 7.32
C ALA A 73 15.81 5.46 8.63
N THR A 74 15.04 6.21 9.43
CA THR A 74 14.50 5.82 10.75
C THR A 74 13.03 5.40 10.67
N GLY A 75 12.47 5.29 9.47
CA GLY A 75 11.04 5.09 9.23
C GLY A 75 10.21 6.37 9.37
N GLU A 76 8.89 6.26 9.28
CA GLU A 76 7.98 7.40 9.13
C GLU A 76 7.32 7.84 10.44
N LYS A 77 7.67 7.21 11.57
CA LYS A 77 6.98 7.47 12.85
C LYS A 77 7.06 8.93 13.25
N VAL A 78 8.26 9.51 13.26
CA VAL A 78 8.51 10.92 13.59
C VAL A 78 7.82 11.83 12.57
N TYR A 79 7.93 11.50 11.28
CA TYR A 79 7.28 12.25 10.22
C TYR A 79 5.75 12.33 10.38
N PHE A 80 5.08 11.20 10.61
CA PHE A 80 3.64 11.17 10.81
C PHE A 80 3.21 11.87 12.10
N GLU A 81 4.03 11.81 13.17
CA GLU A 81 3.79 12.59 14.38
C GLU A 81 3.90 14.10 14.12
N THR A 82 4.89 14.54 13.35
CA THR A 82 5.00 15.95 12.93
C THR A 82 3.81 16.39 12.09
N LEU A 83 3.37 15.58 11.12
CA LEU A 83 2.16 15.89 10.33
C LEU A 83 0.91 16.01 11.20
N ARG A 84 0.74 15.11 12.19
CA ARG A 84 -0.38 15.20 13.16
C ARG A 84 -0.32 16.49 13.95
N ARG A 85 0.84 16.84 14.50
CA ARG A 85 1.05 18.11 15.22
C ARG A 85 0.68 19.31 14.34
N LEU A 86 1.05 19.30 13.06
CA LEU A 86 0.69 20.38 12.12
C LEU A 86 -0.81 20.46 11.87
N SER A 87 -1.48 19.32 11.70
CA SER A 87 -2.95 19.27 11.58
C SER A 87 -3.64 19.77 12.85
N ASP A 88 -3.17 19.38 14.03
CA ASP A 88 -3.67 19.87 15.33
C ASP A 88 -3.45 21.38 15.49
N ALA A 89 -2.37 21.92 14.93
CA ALA A 89 -2.09 23.34 14.88
C ALA A 89 -2.91 24.10 13.80
N GLY A 90 -3.77 23.41 13.05
CA GLY A 90 -4.72 23.99 12.11
C GLY A 90 -4.27 24.00 10.64
N LEU A 91 -3.16 23.35 10.28
CA LEU A 91 -2.76 23.21 8.88
C LEU A 91 -3.59 22.14 8.18
N VAL A 92 -4.06 22.45 6.97
CA VAL A 92 -4.79 21.50 6.13
C VAL A 92 -3.82 20.66 5.31
N GLY A 93 -3.76 19.37 5.58
CA GLY A 93 -3.04 18.41 4.74
C GLY A 93 -3.81 18.05 3.48
N MET A 94 -3.13 17.91 2.34
CA MET A 94 -3.72 17.27 1.15
C MET A 94 -4.22 15.86 1.45
N SER A 95 -3.51 15.16 2.35
CA SER A 95 -4.01 13.95 3.01
C SER A 95 -3.69 14.07 4.49
N HIS A 96 -4.68 13.76 5.34
CA HIS A 96 -4.47 13.69 6.78
C HIS A 96 -3.56 12.49 7.10
N PRO A 97 -2.59 12.60 8.04
CA PRO A 97 -1.68 11.50 8.38
C PRO A 97 -2.40 10.20 8.75
N ASP A 98 -3.54 10.29 9.43
CA ASP A 98 -4.33 9.10 9.81
C ASP A 98 -5.05 8.44 8.63
N ALA A 99 -5.30 9.18 7.54
CA ALA A 99 -5.76 8.59 6.29
C ALA A 99 -4.59 7.97 5.52
N MET A 100 -3.41 8.60 5.54
CA MET A 100 -2.21 8.10 4.86
C MET A 100 -1.78 6.73 5.39
N SER A 101 -1.92 6.46 6.69
CA SER A 101 -1.64 5.13 7.26
C SER A 101 -2.55 4.03 6.71
N ASN A 102 -3.74 4.38 6.21
CA ASN A 102 -4.68 3.41 5.63
C ASN A 102 -4.41 3.13 4.15
N PHE A 103 -3.73 4.03 3.41
CA PHE A 103 -3.48 3.84 1.98
C PHE A 103 -2.52 2.67 1.67
N GLY A 104 -1.62 2.35 2.60
CA GLY A 104 -0.69 1.22 2.46
C GLY A 104 -1.28 -0.12 2.90
N ALA A 105 -2.35 -0.12 3.69
CA ALA A 105 -2.89 -1.32 4.30
C ALA A 105 -3.63 -2.18 3.27
N LYS A 106 -3.25 -3.45 3.14
CA LYS A 106 -3.88 -4.35 2.16
C LYS A 106 -5.29 -4.80 2.56
N ASP A 107 -5.69 -4.62 3.82
CA ASP A 107 -7.06 -4.87 4.28
C ASP A 107 -8.09 -3.97 3.61
N ALA A 108 -7.67 -2.86 3.00
CA ALA A 108 -8.53 -2.02 2.19
C ALA A 108 -9.23 -2.81 1.07
N LEU A 109 -8.60 -3.88 0.54
CA LEU A 109 -9.22 -4.75 -0.45
C LEU A 109 -10.46 -5.45 0.11
N VAL A 110 -10.37 -5.97 1.34
CA VAL A 110 -11.50 -6.65 2.00
C VAL A 110 -12.62 -5.68 2.32
N LYS A 111 -12.28 -4.46 2.75
CA LYS A 111 -13.26 -3.39 3.00
C LYS A 111 -14.04 -2.99 1.73
N LEU A 112 -13.51 -3.32 0.55
CA LEU A 112 -14.14 -3.05 -0.75
C LEU A 112 -14.79 -4.28 -1.39
N ALA A 113 -14.78 -5.45 -0.74
CA ALA A 113 -15.33 -6.70 -1.29
C ALA A 113 -16.84 -6.65 -1.52
N GLU A 114 -17.56 -5.73 -0.86
CA GLU A 114 -18.99 -5.48 -1.09
C GLU A 114 -19.26 -4.55 -2.29
N THR A 115 -18.22 -4.16 -3.04
CA THR A 115 -18.33 -3.29 -4.22
C THR A 115 -17.91 -4.03 -5.48
N ASP A 116 -18.25 -3.49 -6.65
CA ASP A 116 -17.82 -4.05 -7.95
C ASP A 116 -16.31 -3.91 -8.23
N LEU A 117 -15.54 -3.28 -7.32
CA LEU A 117 -14.11 -3.03 -7.49
C LEU A 117 -13.25 -4.23 -7.08
N VAL A 118 -13.75 -5.09 -6.19
CA VAL A 118 -13.01 -6.22 -5.62
C VAL A 118 -13.91 -7.45 -5.60
N PRO A 119 -13.40 -8.66 -5.94
CA PRO A 119 -14.19 -9.88 -5.82
C PRO A 119 -14.76 -10.06 -4.40
N ASP A 120 -16.03 -10.49 -4.33
CA ASP A 120 -16.77 -10.72 -3.09
C ASP A 120 -16.15 -11.80 -2.19
N ASP A 121 -15.40 -12.73 -2.79
CA ASP A 121 -14.65 -13.78 -2.11
C ASP A 121 -13.22 -13.37 -1.72
N THR A 122 -13.02 -12.10 -1.33
CA THR A 122 -11.74 -11.58 -0.84
C THR A 122 -11.69 -11.60 0.68
N TYR A 123 -10.65 -12.20 1.26
CA TYR A 123 -10.49 -12.39 2.70
C TYR A 123 -9.21 -11.71 3.21
N ALA A 124 -9.20 -11.32 4.48
CA ALA A 124 -7.99 -10.96 5.22
C ALA A 124 -7.90 -11.84 6.45
N TYR A 125 -6.74 -12.47 6.62
CA TYR A 125 -6.45 -13.32 7.75
C TYR A 125 -5.54 -12.56 8.71
N TYR A 126 -6.03 -12.35 9.94
CA TYR A 126 -5.27 -11.73 11.02
C TYR A 126 -4.69 -12.78 11.97
N THR A 127 -5.19 -14.01 11.88
CA THR A 127 -4.71 -15.16 12.65
C THR A 127 -4.40 -16.35 11.74
N VAL A 128 -3.43 -17.15 12.15
CA VAL A 128 -3.10 -18.41 11.46
C VAL A 128 -4.31 -19.36 11.47
N GLU A 129 -5.09 -19.37 12.55
CA GLU A 129 -6.29 -20.22 12.67
C GLU A 129 -7.34 -19.91 11.60
N GLU A 130 -7.67 -18.62 11.39
CA GLU A 130 -8.62 -18.20 10.35
C GLU A 130 -8.13 -18.60 8.95
N PHE A 131 -6.83 -18.42 8.69
CA PHE A 131 -6.20 -18.83 7.44
C PHE A 131 -6.28 -20.34 7.24
N THR A 132 -5.92 -21.13 8.27
CA THR A 132 -5.97 -22.59 8.24
C THR A 132 -7.37 -23.13 7.97
N LYS A 133 -8.40 -22.46 8.51
CA LYS A 133 -9.80 -22.86 8.34
C LYS A 133 -10.37 -22.48 6.97
N THR A 134 -9.94 -21.37 6.39
CA THR A 134 -10.63 -20.75 5.25
C THR A 134 -9.94 -21.04 3.92
N PHE A 135 -8.61 -20.93 3.88
CA PHE A 135 -7.85 -21.01 2.63
C PHE A 135 -7.96 -22.35 1.89
N PRO A 136 -7.97 -23.52 2.57
CA PRO A 136 -8.17 -24.80 1.89
C PRO A 136 -9.47 -24.88 1.09
N LYS A 137 -10.50 -24.12 1.49
CA LYS A 137 -11.75 -24.01 0.77
C LYS A 137 -11.72 -22.89 -0.28
N SER A 138 -11.13 -21.73 0.02
CA SER A 138 -11.13 -20.60 -0.93
C SER A 138 -10.38 -20.93 -2.22
N ILE A 139 -9.24 -21.62 -2.14
CA ILE A 139 -8.43 -22.04 -3.31
C ILE A 139 -9.17 -23.02 -4.24
N SER A 140 -10.19 -23.74 -3.74
CA SER A 140 -11.01 -24.63 -4.56
C SER A 140 -11.92 -23.90 -5.56
N TYR A 141 -12.14 -22.59 -5.40
CA TYR A 141 -12.94 -21.79 -6.34
C TYR A 141 -12.12 -21.24 -7.53
N GLY A 142 -10.82 -21.54 -7.56
CA GLY A 142 -9.90 -21.12 -8.60
C GLY A 142 -8.63 -20.53 -8.03
N GLU A 143 -7.76 -20.08 -8.93
CA GLU A 143 -6.48 -19.50 -8.56
C GLU A 143 -6.63 -18.29 -7.62
N ARG A 144 -5.74 -18.21 -6.64
CA ARG A 144 -5.75 -17.16 -5.62
C ARG A 144 -4.48 -16.33 -5.70
N VAL A 145 -4.58 -15.08 -5.28
CA VAL A 145 -3.45 -14.18 -5.07
C VAL A 145 -3.39 -13.88 -3.58
N LEU A 146 -2.36 -14.38 -2.91
CA LEU A 146 -2.08 -14.07 -1.52
C LEU A 146 -1.15 -12.86 -1.44
N LYS A 147 -1.42 -11.91 -0.54
CA LYS A 147 -0.61 -10.69 -0.38
C LYS A 147 -0.35 -10.41 1.08
N GLN A 148 0.92 -10.33 1.47
CA GLN A 148 1.28 -9.82 2.79
C GLN A 148 0.94 -8.33 2.92
N ASN A 149 0.71 -7.88 4.16
CA ASN A 149 0.36 -6.49 4.43
C ASN A 149 1.51 -5.50 4.12
N ARG A 150 2.76 -5.89 4.39
CA ARG A 150 3.96 -5.05 4.19
C ARG A 150 4.84 -5.66 3.11
N GLY A 151 5.06 -4.92 2.03
CA GLY A 151 5.89 -5.37 0.91
C GLY A 151 5.75 -4.39 -0.25
N SER A 152 6.82 -4.22 -1.01
CA SER A 152 6.83 -3.39 -2.22
C SER A 152 7.23 -4.22 -3.42
N THR A 153 6.90 -3.75 -4.62
CA THR A 153 7.44 -4.33 -5.87
C THR A 153 7.20 -5.84 -6.05
N GLY A 154 6.11 -6.38 -5.47
CA GLY A 154 5.72 -7.79 -5.63
C GLY A 154 6.20 -8.74 -4.53
N GLU A 155 6.99 -8.27 -3.56
CA GLU A 155 7.46 -9.10 -2.44
C GLU A 155 6.30 -9.58 -1.56
N GLY A 156 6.24 -10.89 -1.30
CA GLY A 156 5.15 -11.57 -0.60
C GLY A 156 3.78 -11.44 -1.28
N ILE A 157 3.79 -11.29 -2.61
CA ILE A 157 2.60 -11.42 -3.45
C ILE A 157 2.71 -12.72 -4.23
N TRP A 158 1.87 -13.70 -3.90
CA TRP A 158 1.91 -15.04 -4.43
C TRP A 158 0.67 -15.35 -5.26
N ARG A 159 0.85 -15.75 -6.52
CA ARG A 159 -0.19 -16.44 -7.28
C ARG A 159 -0.13 -17.92 -6.93
N VAL A 160 -1.24 -18.47 -6.47
CA VAL A 160 -1.36 -19.85 -5.99
C VAL A 160 -2.35 -20.58 -6.87
N GLN A 161 -1.91 -21.70 -7.43
CA GLN A 161 -2.68 -22.53 -8.34
C GLN A 161 -2.65 -23.97 -7.82
N ILE A 162 -3.77 -24.68 -7.89
CA ILE A 162 -3.80 -26.13 -7.68
C ILE A 162 -3.22 -26.79 -8.93
N GLU A 163 -2.37 -27.80 -8.77
CA GLU A 163 -1.85 -28.54 -9.93
C GLU A 163 -2.95 -29.28 -10.70
N GLU A 164 -2.83 -29.35 -12.02
CA GLU A 164 -3.83 -29.96 -12.92
C GLU A 164 -4.13 -31.44 -12.62
N SER A 165 -3.21 -32.13 -11.95
CA SER A 165 -3.35 -33.55 -11.61
C SER A 165 -4.26 -33.82 -10.41
N VAL A 166 -4.68 -32.79 -9.69
CA VAL A 166 -5.55 -32.90 -8.51
C VAL A 166 -7.01 -32.81 -8.91
N ASP A 167 -7.80 -33.83 -8.59
CA ASP A 167 -9.26 -33.82 -8.76
C ASP A 167 -9.92 -33.15 -7.53
N TYR A 168 -10.75 -32.13 -7.78
CA TYR A 168 -11.49 -31.40 -6.75
C TYR A 168 -12.73 -30.72 -7.33
N LYS A 169 -13.66 -30.33 -6.47
CA LYS A 169 -14.82 -29.52 -6.82
C LYS A 169 -14.76 -28.18 -6.11
N ALA A 170 -15.31 -27.16 -6.76
CA ALA A 170 -15.46 -25.85 -6.15
C ALA A 170 -16.29 -25.96 -4.86
N GLY A 171 -15.74 -25.45 -3.76
CA GLY A 171 -16.31 -25.53 -2.42
C GLY A 171 -15.78 -26.65 -1.54
N ASP A 172 -14.94 -27.55 -2.08
CA ASP A 172 -14.25 -28.56 -1.28
C ASP A 172 -13.22 -27.90 -0.35
N SER A 173 -13.07 -28.43 0.86
CA SER A 173 -11.93 -28.11 1.71
C SER A 173 -10.80 -29.06 1.37
N LEU A 174 -9.76 -28.57 0.71
CA LEU A 174 -8.71 -29.43 0.14
C LEU A 174 -7.79 -30.04 1.22
N PRO A 175 -7.30 -31.27 1.03
CA PRO A 175 -6.30 -31.89 1.90
C PRO A 175 -4.97 -31.11 1.93
N LEU A 176 -4.27 -31.13 3.05
CA LEU A 176 -3.00 -30.41 3.23
C LEU A 176 -1.87 -30.93 2.33
N ASP A 177 -1.94 -32.15 1.82
CA ASP A 177 -0.99 -32.72 0.87
C ASP A 177 -1.28 -32.37 -0.59
N THR A 178 -2.35 -31.59 -0.85
CA THR A 178 -2.69 -31.07 -2.19
C THR A 178 -1.50 -30.32 -2.79
N LYS A 179 -1.16 -30.66 -4.04
CA LYS A 179 -0.04 -30.05 -4.74
C LYS A 179 -0.42 -28.70 -5.32
N LEU A 180 0.41 -27.70 -5.02
CA LEU A 180 0.25 -26.32 -5.43
C LEU A 180 1.45 -25.86 -6.25
N LYS A 181 1.15 -25.06 -7.28
CA LYS A 181 2.11 -24.21 -7.96
C LYS A 181 1.98 -22.79 -7.44
N CYS A 182 3.04 -22.28 -6.82
CA CYS A 182 3.10 -20.96 -6.23
C CYS A 182 4.08 -20.10 -7.05
N THR A 183 3.70 -18.87 -7.40
CA THR A 183 4.55 -17.94 -8.16
C THR A 183 4.62 -16.61 -7.43
N GLU A 184 5.80 -16.18 -7.02
CA GLU A 184 5.98 -14.87 -6.37
C GLU A 184 6.14 -13.77 -7.40
N ALA A 185 5.45 -12.64 -7.23
CA ALA A 185 5.43 -11.57 -8.20
C ALA A 185 6.72 -10.73 -8.24
N VAL A 186 7.59 -10.83 -7.22
CA VAL A 186 8.81 -10.02 -7.11
C VAL A 186 9.80 -10.29 -8.25
N ASP A 187 9.96 -11.55 -8.64
CA ASP A 187 10.88 -12.00 -9.69
C ASP A 187 10.27 -13.08 -10.60
N ASN A 188 8.99 -13.44 -10.38
CA ASN A 188 8.26 -14.48 -11.09
C ASN A 188 8.86 -15.90 -10.95
N HIS A 189 9.63 -16.16 -9.89
CA HIS A 189 10.06 -17.52 -9.62
C HIS A 189 8.85 -18.41 -9.27
N VAL A 190 9.00 -19.71 -9.53
CA VAL A 190 7.95 -20.72 -9.31
C VAL A 190 8.43 -21.73 -8.28
N GLU A 191 7.58 -21.99 -7.29
CA GLU A 191 7.75 -23.04 -6.30
C GLU A 191 6.60 -24.05 -6.38
N TYR A 192 6.93 -25.31 -6.08
CA TYR A 192 5.95 -26.37 -5.96
C TYR A 192 5.90 -26.82 -4.50
N ASN A 193 4.76 -26.64 -3.87
CA ASN A 193 4.57 -26.88 -2.45
C ASN A 193 3.34 -27.77 -2.22
N THR A 194 3.26 -28.39 -1.04
CA THR A 194 1.96 -28.87 -0.56
C THR A 194 1.16 -27.69 0.01
N LEU A 195 -0.17 -27.82 0.04
CA LEU A 195 -1.03 -26.82 0.66
C LEU A 195 -0.60 -26.53 2.11
N GLY A 196 -0.34 -27.57 2.90
CA GLY A 196 0.12 -27.44 4.29
C GLY A 196 1.46 -26.72 4.41
N ASP A 197 2.45 -27.08 3.59
CA ASP A 197 3.78 -26.45 3.65
C ASP A 197 3.71 -24.97 3.24
N PHE A 198 2.96 -24.65 2.19
CA PHE A 198 2.78 -23.28 1.74
C PHE A 198 2.02 -22.43 2.77
N MET A 199 1.00 -23.01 3.41
CA MET A 199 0.27 -22.32 4.47
C MET A 199 1.16 -22.05 5.69
N LYS A 200 1.98 -23.02 6.08
CA LYS A 200 2.97 -22.85 7.16
C LYS A 200 3.99 -21.77 6.81
N PHE A 201 4.46 -21.73 5.57
CA PHE A 201 5.32 -20.66 5.08
C PHE A 201 4.65 -19.28 5.23
N CYS A 202 3.37 -19.17 4.88
CA CYS A 202 2.62 -17.91 4.97
C CYS A 202 2.37 -17.42 6.41
N GLU A 203 2.57 -18.24 7.45
CA GLU A 203 2.44 -17.81 8.85
C GLU A 203 3.34 -16.61 9.17
N GLN A 204 4.50 -16.50 8.51
CA GLN A 204 5.42 -15.37 8.67
C GLN A 204 4.81 -14.01 8.28
N TYR A 205 3.79 -14.02 7.40
CA TYR A 205 3.10 -12.81 6.97
C TYR A 205 1.97 -12.40 7.92
N ILE A 206 1.51 -13.33 8.76
CA ILE A 206 0.41 -13.15 9.70
C ILE A 206 0.92 -12.88 11.12
N VAL A 207 2.00 -13.55 11.53
CA VAL A 207 2.56 -13.42 12.88
C VAL A 207 3.50 -12.22 12.94
N GLY A 208 3.20 -11.26 13.82
CA GLY A 208 4.07 -10.12 14.11
C GLY A 208 3.35 -8.79 14.05
N GLU A 209 4.13 -7.71 14.12
CA GLU A 209 3.58 -6.35 14.12
C GLU A 209 2.96 -6.02 12.76
N ASN A 210 1.67 -5.68 12.73
CA ASN A 210 0.89 -5.45 11.51
C ASN A 210 0.77 -6.68 10.58
N GLY A 211 0.98 -7.89 11.12
CA GLY A 211 0.83 -9.14 10.39
C GLY A 211 -0.61 -9.35 9.91
N MET A 212 -0.74 -9.67 8.62
CA MET A 212 -2.00 -9.98 7.95
C MET A 212 -1.69 -10.51 6.55
N LEU A 213 -2.55 -11.42 6.07
CA LEU A 213 -2.49 -11.97 4.72
C LEU A 213 -3.83 -11.77 4.01
N VAL A 214 -3.82 -11.07 2.88
CA VAL A 214 -4.97 -10.98 1.99
C VAL A 214 -5.01 -12.20 1.09
N ASP A 215 -6.21 -12.72 0.85
CA ASP A 215 -6.52 -13.78 -0.08
C ASP A 215 -7.60 -13.32 -1.05
N MET A 216 -7.23 -13.16 -2.33
CA MET A 216 -8.11 -12.63 -3.38
C MET A 216 -8.12 -13.55 -4.58
N ARG A 217 -9.23 -13.65 -5.32
CA ARG A 217 -9.26 -14.37 -6.59
C ARG A 217 -8.27 -13.77 -7.59
N PHE A 218 -7.59 -14.62 -8.36
CA PHE A 218 -6.76 -14.15 -9.47
C PHE A 218 -7.62 -13.55 -10.58
N MET A 219 -7.23 -12.36 -11.06
CA MET A 219 -7.94 -11.64 -12.11
C MET A 219 -7.24 -11.86 -13.46
N PRO A 220 -7.75 -12.75 -14.35
CA PRO A 220 -7.04 -13.20 -15.55
C PRO A 220 -6.84 -12.11 -16.61
N ARG A 221 -7.56 -11.00 -16.49
CA ARG A 221 -7.45 -9.82 -17.36
C ARG A 221 -6.24 -8.94 -17.04
N ILE A 222 -5.46 -9.24 -16.00
CA ILE A 222 -4.23 -8.48 -15.69
C ILE A 222 -3.26 -8.42 -16.89
N LYS A 223 -3.28 -9.44 -17.76
CA LYS A 223 -2.52 -9.48 -19.02
C LYS A 223 -2.96 -8.44 -20.07
N GLU A 224 -4.15 -7.87 -19.92
CA GLU A 224 -4.66 -6.77 -20.76
C GLU A 224 -4.12 -5.41 -20.30
N GLY A 225 -3.45 -5.36 -19.15
CA GLY A 225 -2.94 -4.16 -18.52
C GLY A 225 -3.74 -3.76 -17.28
N GLU A 226 -3.36 -2.63 -16.70
CA GLU A 226 -3.96 -2.04 -15.52
C GLU A 226 -4.57 -0.69 -15.88
N ILE A 227 -5.76 -0.40 -15.35
CA ILE A 227 -6.34 0.95 -15.41
C ILE A 227 -5.80 1.73 -14.21
N ARG A 228 -5.21 2.91 -14.46
CA ARG A 228 -4.66 3.77 -13.40
C ARG A 228 -5.48 5.03 -13.30
N ILE A 229 -6.31 5.09 -12.26
CA ILE A 229 -7.16 6.26 -12.00
C ILE A 229 -6.42 7.20 -11.07
N LEU A 230 -6.18 8.44 -11.49
CA LEU A 230 -5.69 9.49 -10.61
C LEU A 230 -6.89 10.31 -10.13
N LEU A 231 -7.01 10.45 -8.80
CA LEU A 231 -8.05 11.26 -8.18
C LEU A 231 -7.47 12.54 -7.58
N ILE A 232 -8.24 13.62 -7.68
CA ILE A 232 -8.08 14.82 -6.86
C ILE A 232 -9.32 14.92 -5.98
N GLY A 233 -9.16 14.60 -4.70
CA GLY A 233 -10.31 14.39 -3.82
C GLY A 233 -11.17 13.24 -4.32
N ASP A 234 -12.47 13.50 -4.53
CA ASP A 234 -13.46 12.56 -5.04
C ASP A 234 -13.57 12.53 -6.57
N LYS A 235 -12.76 13.32 -7.29
CA LYS A 235 -12.87 13.47 -8.76
C LYS A 235 -11.75 12.75 -9.50
N PRO A 236 -12.06 11.82 -10.43
CA PRO A 236 -11.06 11.26 -11.34
C PRO A 236 -10.62 12.34 -12.33
N VAL A 237 -9.30 12.52 -12.48
CA VAL A 237 -8.70 13.49 -13.41
C VAL A 237 -7.85 12.82 -14.50
N PHE A 238 -7.57 11.53 -14.35
CA PHE A 238 -6.91 10.69 -15.33
C PHE A 238 -7.42 9.26 -15.18
N VAL A 239 -7.64 8.56 -16.30
CA VAL A 239 -8.04 7.15 -16.40
C VAL A 239 -7.22 6.51 -17.51
#